data_AF-A0A4Q6GN99-F1
#
_entry.id   AF-A0A4Q6GN99-F1
#
_cell.length_a   1.000
_cell.length_b   1.000
_cell.length_c   1.000
_cell.angle_alpha   90.00
_cell.angle_beta   90.00
_cell.angle_gamma   90.00
#
_symmetry.space_group_name_H-M   'P 1'
#
loop_
_entity.id
_entity.type
_entity.pdbx_description
1 polymer ?
#
loop_
_entity_poly.entity_id
_entity_poly.type
_entity_poly.pdbx_seq_one_letter_code
_entity_poly.pdbx_strand_id
1 'polypeptide(L)'
;MCGIVGIVGNQNVAGQLYDGLTVLQHRGQDAAGIATADGTRLRVHKDNGLVRDVFNPKAMSTLEGRVGIAHCRYPTAGSEGLDEAQPFYVNSPYGIALAHNGNLINTEALRQDVFAEDRRNINTDSDSEVLLNVFAHELDRQRTLSPETAIRAVAGVHRRVKGGYAVVSVVLGLGLVAFRDPHGIRP
;
A
#
# COMPACT_ATOMS: atom_id res chain seq x y z
N MET A 1 6.67 -13.36 5.82
CA MET A 1 5.43 -12.99 5.09
C MET A 1 4.95 -11.71 5.71
N CYS A 2 4.90 -10.59 4.97
CA CYS A 2 4.62 -9.26 5.52
C CYS A 2 3.30 -9.16 6.30
N GLY A 3 3.21 -8.14 7.16
CA GLY A 3 1.97 -7.77 7.86
C GLY A 3 1.42 -6.46 7.32
N ILE A 4 0.09 -6.36 7.20
CA ILE A 4 -0.61 -5.13 6.81
C ILE A 4 -1.74 -4.81 7.78
N VAL A 5 -1.98 -3.52 8.02
CA VAL A 5 -3.07 -3.02 8.85
C VAL A 5 -3.74 -1.85 8.13
N GLY A 6 -5.06 -1.75 8.22
CA GLY A 6 -5.82 -0.60 7.76
C GLY A 6 -6.86 -0.18 8.80
N ILE A 7 -6.96 1.11 9.11
CA ILE A 7 -7.91 1.64 10.10
C ILE A 7 -8.64 2.84 9.52
N VAL A 8 -9.97 2.82 9.62
CA VAL A 8 -10.85 3.98 9.44
C VAL A 8 -11.45 4.31 10.80
N GLY A 9 -11.14 5.49 11.33
CA GLY A 9 -11.54 5.91 12.66
C GLY A 9 -12.21 7.28 12.68
N ASN A 10 -12.70 7.66 13.86
CA ASN A 10 -13.27 9.00 14.10
C ASN A 10 -12.24 10.00 14.66
N GLN A 11 -11.04 9.52 14.99
CA GLN A 11 -9.94 10.26 15.62
C GLN A 11 -8.61 9.83 14.99
N ASN A 12 -7.48 10.42 15.41
CA ASN A 12 -6.18 10.10 14.81
C ASN A 12 -5.85 8.61 15.00
N VAL A 13 -5.51 7.90 13.91
CA VAL A 13 -5.31 6.44 13.91
C VAL A 13 -3.85 6.02 14.00
N ALA A 14 -2.89 6.94 13.93
CA ALA A 14 -1.46 6.61 13.89
C ALA A 14 -0.99 5.71 15.05
N GLY A 15 -1.41 6.02 16.29
CA GLY A 15 -1.07 5.18 17.45
C GLY A 15 -1.64 3.76 17.35
N GLN A 16 -2.88 3.63 16.89
CA GLN A 16 -3.52 2.31 16.72
C GLN A 16 -2.87 1.50 15.60
N LEU A 17 -2.42 2.16 14.52
CA LEU A 17 -1.65 1.52 13.45
C LEU A 17 -0.28 1.03 13.94
N TYR A 18 0.41 1.84 14.75
CA TYR A 18 1.66 1.46 15.40
C TYR A 18 1.45 0.23 16.29
N ASP A 19 0.46 0.24 17.18
CA ASP A 19 0.14 -0.88 18.07
C ASP A 19 -0.19 -2.15 17.26
N GLY A 20 -1.01 -2.01 16.22
CA GLY A 20 -1.33 -3.12 15.30
C GLY A 20 -0.09 -3.72 14.64
N LEU A 21 0.85 -2.88 14.18
CA LEU A 21 2.10 -3.36 13.61
C LEU A 21 2.99 -4.06 14.64
N THR A 22 3.02 -3.61 15.90
CA THR A 22 3.83 -4.30 16.93
C THR A 22 3.33 -5.73 17.20
N VAL A 23 2.01 -5.95 17.17
CA VAL A 23 1.42 -7.30 17.29
C VAL A 23 1.69 -8.13 16.04
N LEU A 24 1.69 -7.50 14.86
CA LEU A 24 2.05 -8.15 13.59
C LEU A 24 3.58 -8.22 13.33
N GLN A 25 4.44 -7.77 14.25
CA GLN A 25 5.89 -7.70 14.02
C GLN A 25 6.52 -9.07 13.69
N HIS A 26 5.93 -10.17 14.15
CA HIS A 26 6.33 -11.53 13.80
C HIS A 26 6.23 -11.84 12.30
N ARG A 27 5.46 -11.05 11.55
CA ARG A 27 5.29 -11.18 10.10
C ARG A 27 6.46 -10.58 9.32
N GLY A 28 7.12 -9.55 9.84
CA GLY A 28 8.22 -8.87 9.16
C GLY A 28 8.98 -7.96 10.11
N GLN A 29 10.32 -8.01 10.06
CA GLN A 29 11.22 -7.30 11.00
C GLN A 29 12.26 -6.42 10.28
N ASP A 30 12.21 -6.37 8.96
CA ASP A 30 13.24 -5.75 8.13
C ASP A 30 12.94 -4.27 7.83
N ALA A 31 11.66 -3.91 7.71
CA ALA A 31 11.23 -2.51 7.58
C ALA A 31 9.80 -2.34 8.12
N ALA A 32 9.44 -1.09 8.43
CA ALA A 32 8.08 -0.73 8.81
C ALA A 32 7.67 0.61 8.17
N GLY A 33 6.38 0.79 7.94
CA GLY A 33 5.85 2.04 7.40
C GLY A 33 4.40 2.27 7.75
N ILE A 34 4.02 3.53 7.94
CA ILE A 34 2.67 4.00 8.20
C ILE A 34 2.35 5.13 7.22
N ALA A 35 1.17 5.08 6.63
CA ALA A 35 0.58 6.18 5.90
C ALA A 35 -0.76 6.59 6.54
N THR A 36 -0.94 7.89 6.79
CA THR A 36 -2.19 8.46 7.30
C THR A 36 -2.74 9.51 6.34
N ALA A 37 -4.06 9.70 6.37
CA ALA A 37 -4.76 10.69 5.56
C ALA A 37 -5.80 11.47 6.36
N ASP A 38 -5.89 12.77 6.09
CA ASP A 38 -6.85 13.72 6.67
C ASP A 38 -7.70 14.42 5.59
N GLY A 39 -8.40 13.62 4.78
CA GLY A 39 -9.26 14.12 3.70
C GLY A 39 -8.47 14.56 2.47
N THR A 40 -7.59 15.56 2.60
CA THR A 40 -6.88 16.17 1.48
C THR A 40 -5.37 15.94 1.49
N ARG A 41 -4.77 15.54 2.61
CA ARG A 41 -3.33 15.29 2.69
C ARG A 41 -3.04 13.86 3.09
N LEU A 42 -2.05 13.27 2.42
CA LEU A 42 -1.51 11.97 2.74
C LEU A 42 -0.10 12.18 3.30
N ARG A 43 0.20 11.53 4.41
CA ARG A 43 1.51 11.57 5.09
C ARG A 43 2.03 10.14 5.18
N VAL A 44 3.28 9.93 4.79
CA VAL A 44 3.94 8.62 4.85
C VAL A 44 5.23 8.76 5.64
N HIS A 45 5.44 7.86 6.58
CA HIS A 45 6.75 7.64 7.22
C HIS A 45 7.06 6.16 7.15
N LYS A 46 8.25 5.82 6.64
CA LYS A 46 8.72 4.44 6.50
C LYS A 46 10.24 4.42 6.63
N ASP A 47 10.76 3.38 7.27
CA ASP A 47 12.19 3.15 7.41
C ASP A 47 12.50 1.66 7.59
N ASN A 48 13.78 1.29 7.46
CA ASN A 48 14.26 -0.04 7.77
C ASN A 48 14.32 -0.25 9.30
N GLY A 49 14.11 -1.50 9.73
CA GLY A 49 14.14 -1.92 11.12
C GLY A 49 12.78 -2.26 11.72
N LEU A 50 12.79 -2.49 13.04
CA LEU A 50 11.60 -2.84 13.80
C LEU A 50 10.67 -1.64 13.95
N VAL A 51 9.38 -1.89 14.15
CA VAL A 51 8.34 -0.86 14.29
C VAL A 51 8.71 0.18 15.36
N ARG A 52 9.21 -0.27 16.51
CA ARG A 52 9.63 0.63 17.60
C ARG A 52 10.80 1.54 17.25
N ASP A 53 11.67 1.11 16.33
CA ASP A 53 12.89 1.82 15.96
C ASP A 53 12.58 2.83 14.83
N VAL A 54 11.68 2.47 13.92
CA VAL A 54 11.20 3.31 12.81
C VAL A 54 10.36 4.50 13.30
N PHE A 55 9.51 4.30 14.33
CA PHE A 55 8.52 5.29 14.76
C PHE A 55 8.85 5.88 16.14
N ASN A 56 9.83 6.78 16.18
CA ASN A 56 10.09 7.62 17.35
C ASN A 56 9.01 8.73 17.52
N PRO A 57 8.98 9.47 18.65
CA PRO A 57 7.97 10.51 18.88
C PRO A 57 7.90 11.59 17.80
N LYS A 58 9.03 11.92 17.15
CA LYS A 58 9.08 12.90 16.06
C LYS A 58 8.45 12.34 14.79
N ALA A 59 8.71 11.08 14.44
CA ALA A 59 8.05 10.42 13.31
C ALA A 59 6.53 10.33 13.54
N MET A 60 6.14 9.87 14.73
CA MET A 60 4.73 9.74 15.12
C MET A 60 3.97 11.08 15.12
N SER A 61 4.60 12.18 15.53
CA SER A 61 3.94 13.50 15.50
C SER A 61 3.66 14.03 14.10
N THR A 62 4.32 13.50 13.07
CA THR A 62 3.99 13.83 11.68
C THR A 62 2.81 13.03 11.15
N LEU A 63 2.46 11.91 11.76
CA LEU A 63 1.42 11.01 11.28
C LEU A 63 0.06 11.41 11.87
N GLU A 64 -0.65 12.25 11.12
CA GLU A 64 -1.99 12.71 11.45
C GLU A 64 -2.99 12.26 10.38
N GLY A 65 -4.12 11.71 10.82
CA GLY A 65 -5.21 11.34 9.94
C GLY A 65 -6.22 10.41 10.59
N ARG A 66 -7.46 10.43 10.09
CA ARG A 66 -8.55 9.55 10.56
C ARG A 66 -8.63 8.24 9.78
N VAL A 67 -7.90 8.16 8.66
CA VAL A 67 -7.75 6.95 7.85
C VAL A 67 -6.27 6.68 7.70
N GLY A 68 -5.85 5.43 7.78
CA GLY A 68 -4.47 5.08 7.52
C GLY A 68 -4.24 3.60 7.32
N ILE A 69 -3.07 3.29 6.78
CA ILE A 69 -2.58 1.95 6.53
C ILE A 69 -1.15 1.81 7.05
N ALA A 70 -0.75 0.59 7.33
CA ALA A 70 0.56 0.28 7.86
C ALA A 70 1.07 -1.05 7.33
N HIS A 71 2.39 -1.21 7.31
CA HIS A 71 3.07 -2.41 6.82
C HIS A 71 4.31 -2.75 7.66
N CYS A 72 4.57 -4.04 7.87
CA CYS A 72 5.87 -4.55 8.32
C CYS A 72 6.42 -5.56 7.29
N ARG A 73 7.66 -5.33 6.84
CA ARG A 73 8.29 -6.09 5.76
C ARG A 73 9.03 -7.30 6.30
N TYR A 74 8.76 -8.45 5.71
CA TYR A 74 9.68 -9.59 5.75
C TYR A 74 10.58 -9.49 4.53
N PRO A 75 11.89 -9.66 4.67
CA PRO A 75 12.79 -9.56 3.53
C PRO A 75 12.46 -10.67 2.52
N THR A 76 12.25 -10.27 1.26
CA THR A 76 11.99 -11.15 0.12
C THR A 76 12.91 -10.76 -1.02
N ALA A 77 13.11 -11.66 -1.98
CA ALA A 77 13.86 -11.33 -3.19
C ALA A 77 13.24 -10.10 -3.90
N GLY A 78 14.05 -9.08 -4.19
CA GLY A 78 13.61 -7.83 -4.81
C GLY A 78 12.93 -6.82 -3.87
N SER A 79 13.15 -6.94 -2.55
CA SER A 79 12.65 -5.96 -1.56
C SER A 79 13.63 -5.82 -0.38
N GLU A 80 14.72 -5.10 -0.59
CA GLU A 80 15.83 -4.95 0.37
C GLU A 80 16.09 -3.47 0.72
N GLY A 81 15.74 -2.53 -0.16
CA GLY A 81 16.01 -1.10 0.02
C GLY A 81 14.99 -0.35 0.90
N LEU A 82 15.38 0.82 1.42
CA LEU A 82 14.47 1.73 2.15
C LEU A 82 13.33 2.24 1.24
N ASP A 83 13.67 2.55 -0.01
CA ASP A 83 12.74 2.93 -1.06
C ASP A 83 11.66 1.86 -1.29
N GLU A 84 12.02 0.59 -1.11
CA GLU A 84 11.14 -0.58 -1.20
C GLU A 84 10.35 -0.88 0.09
N ALA A 85 10.56 -0.14 1.18
CA ALA A 85 9.69 -0.22 2.33
C ALA A 85 8.28 0.24 1.91
N GLN A 86 7.24 -0.36 2.49
CA GLN A 86 5.85 0.01 2.19
C GLN A 86 5.25 0.79 3.38
N PRO A 87 4.20 1.60 3.20
CA PRO A 87 3.41 1.79 1.97
C PRO A 87 4.13 2.53 0.83
N PHE A 88 3.83 2.15 -0.41
CA PHE A 88 4.15 2.96 -1.59
C PHE A 88 3.10 4.05 -1.79
N TYR A 89 3.46 5.15 -2.46
CA TYR A 89 2.58 6.28 -2.74
C TYR A 89 2.74 6.79 -4.17
N VAL A 90 1.62 7.14 -4.81
CA VAL A 90 1.57 7.94 -6.04
C VAL A 90 0.62 9.11 -5.87
N ASN A 91 0.96 10.26 -6.42
CA ASN A 91 0.13 11.47 -6.34
C ASN A 91 -0.99 11.52 -7.40
N SER A 92 -0.98 10.63 -8.40
CA SER A 92 -1.95 10.64 -9.49
C SER A 92 -2.44 9.22 -9.86
N PRO A 93 -3.77 9.03 -10.03
CA PRO A 93 -4.82 10.02 -9.79
C PRO A 93 -5.07 10.22 -8.29
N TYR A 94 -5.56 11.40 -7.90
CA TYR A 94 -6.01 11.79 -6.55
C TYR A 94 -4.95 11.82 -5.42
N GLY A 95 -4.13 10.78 -5.30
CA GLY A 95 -3.25 10.50 -4.17
C GLY A 95 -3.60 9.16 -3.54
N ILE A 96 -2.75 8.16 -3.77
CA ILE A 96 -3.00 6.76 -3.40
C ILE A 96 -1.78 6.23 -2.65
N ALA A 97 -2.00 5.67 -1.46
CA ALA A 97 -1.01 4.85 -0.78
C ALA A 97 -1.47 3.39 -0.72
N LEU A 98 -0.54 2.44 -0.81
CA LEU A 98 -0.85 1.01 -0.84
C LEU A 98 0.19 0.20 -0.07
N ALA A 99 -0.31 -0.72 0.75
CA ALA A 99 0.46 -1.77 1.40
C ALA A 99 -0.06 -3.15 0.97
N HIS A 100 0.88 -4.05 0.72
CA HIS A 100 0.68 -5.34 0.07
C HIS A 100 1.43 -6.43 0.84
N ASN A 101 0.71 -7.50 1.18
CA ASN A 101 1.26 -8.76 1.63
C ASN A 101 1.05 -9.80 0.53
N GLY A 102 2.10 -10.14 -0.20
CA GLY A 102 1.98 -11.09 -1.29
C GLY A 102 3.19 -11.16 -2.19
N ASN A 103 2.99 -11.79 -3.34
CA ASN A 103 3.93 -11.78 -4.45
C ASN A 103 3.16 -11.88 -5.77
N LEU A 104 3.50 -11.02 -6.73
CA LEU A 104 3.03 -11.12 -8.11
C LEU A 104 3.93 -12.03 -8.93
N ILE A 105 3.34 -12.96 -9.68
CA ILE A 105 4.10 -13.91 -10.52
C ILE A 105 4.33 -13.39 -11.94
N ASN A 106 3.65 -12.31 -12.33
CA ASN A 106 3.80 -11.67 -13.63
C ASN A 106 4.32 -10.22 -13.53
N THR A 107 5.13 -9.92 -12.51
CA THR A 107 5.68 -8.58 -12.24
C THR A 107 6.40 -7.98 -13.44
N GLU A 108 7.26 -8.75 -14.12
CA GLU A 108 8.05 -8.25 -15.26
C GLU A 108 7.16 -7.85 -16.45
N ALA A 109 6.18 -8.70 -16.79
CA ALA A 109 5.22 -8.38 -17.83
C ALA A 109 4.38 -7.13 -17.47
N LEU A 110 3.91 -7.04 -16.23
CA LEU A 110 3.16 -5.88 -15.75
C LEU A 110 3.99 -4.60 -15.75
N ARG A 111 5.28 -4.67 -15.40
CA ARG A 111 6.20 -3.53 -15.43
C ARG A 111 6.31 -2.98 -16.84
N GLN A 112 6.41 -3.85 -17.84
CA GLN A 112 6.43 -3.47 -19.26
C GLN A 112 5.10 -2.83 -19.70
N ASP A 113 3.96 -3.44 -19.35
CA ASP A 113 2.63 -2.91 -19.68
C ASP A 113 2.39 -1.53 -19.04
N VAL A 114 2.72 -1.38 -17.75
CA VAL A 114 2.55 -0.13 -17.00
C VAL A 114 3.44 0.98 -17.56
N PHE A 115 4.64 0.65 -18.04
CA PHE A 115 5.52 1.61 -18.69
C PHE A 115 5.01 2.01 -20.09
N ALA A 116 4.71 1.03 -20.94
CA ALA A 116 4.39 1.26 -22.35
C ALA A 116 2.96 1.76 -22.58
N GLU A 117 1.98 1.18 -21.89
CA GLU A 117 0.56 1.48 -22.08
C GLU A 117 0.08 2.56 -21.10
N ASP A 118 0.40 2.38 -19.81
CA ASP A 118 -0.11 3.27 -18.74
C ASP A 118 0.75 4.54 -18.56
N ARG A 119 1.93 4.58 -19.21
CA ARG A 119 2.92 5.67 -19.16
C ARG A 119 3.36 6.03 -17.73
N ARG A 120 3.57 5.01 -16.91
CA ARG A 120 4.00 5.15 -15.51
C ARG A 120 5.36 4.48 -15.32
N ASN A 121 6.32 5.24 -14.78
CA ASN A 121 7.62 4.68 -14.43
C ASN A 121 7.53 3.95 -13.09
N ILE A 122 8.21 2.80 -12.98
CA ILE A 122 8.41 2.06 -11.74
C ILE A 122 9.86 2.28 -11.30
N ASN A 123 10.06 2.76 -10.08
CA ASN A 123 11.37 3.19 -9.61
C ASN A 123 12.14 2.12 -8.82
N THR A 124 11.44 1.11 -8.31
CA THR A 124 12.01 0.03 -7.48
C THR A 124 11.83 -1.34 -8.13
N ASP A 125 12.44 -2.38 -7.55
CA ASP A 125 12.24 -3.76 -7.98
C ASP A 125 11.01 -4.41 -7.31
N SER A 126 10.35 -3.70 -6.39
CA SER A 126 9.17 -4.18 -5.67
C SER A 126 7.96 -4.37 -6.58
N ASP A 127 7.40 -5.58 -6.56
CA ASP A 127 6.12 -5.90 -7.19
C ASP A 127 4.95 -5.08 -6.63
N SER A 128 5.10 -4.54 -5.42
CA SER A 128 4.10 -3.75 -4.72
C SER A 128 3.96 -2.35 -5.33
N GLU A 129 5.05 -1.78 -5.87
CA GLU A 129 4.99 -0.53 -6.65
C GLU A 129 4.29 -0.74 -7.99
N VAL A 130 4.55 -1.89 -8.64
CA VAL A 130 3.83 -2.29 -9.87
C VAL A 130 2.33 -2.44 -9.58
N LEU A 131 1.98 -3.15 -8.49
CA LEU A 131 0.60 -3.33 -8.06
C LEU A 131 -0.12 -1.99 -7.80
N LEU A 132 0.55 -1.07 -7.11
CA LEU A 132 0.06 0.29 -6.90
C LEU A 132 -0.23 1.00 -8.21
N ASN A 133 0.69 0.94 -9.17
CA ASN A 133 0.51 1.65 -10.44
C ASN A 133 -0.58 1.03 -11.32
N VAL A 134 -0.74 -0.30 -11.30
CA VAL A 134 -1.89 -0.96 -11.96
C VAL A 134 -3.20 -0.49 -11.33
N PHE A 135 -3.32 -0.50 -10.00
CA PHE A 135 -4.53 -0.03 -9.32
C PHE A 135 -4.81 1.46 -9.60
N ALA A 136 -3.77 2.30 -9.57
CA ALA A 136 -3.86 3.72 -9.89
C ALA A 136 -4.37 3.95 -11.32
N HIS A 137 -3.88 3.19 -12.30
CA HIS A 137 -4.34 3.27 -13.67
C HIS A 137 -5.81 2.82 -13.81
N GLU A 138 -6.18 1.66 -13.25
CA GLU A 138 -7.55 1.16 -13.32
C GLU A 138 -8.56 2.11 -12.68
N LEU A 139 -8.15 2.85 -11.64
CA LEU A 139 -8.96 3.88 -10.99
C LEU A 139 -9.09 5.14 -11.86
N ASP A 140 -8.01 5.58 -12.50
CA ASP A 140 -8.01 6.73 -13.40
C ASP A 140 -8.98 6.54 -14.57
N ARG A 141 -9.03 5.32 -15.14
CA ARG A 141 -9.96 4.94 -16.20
C ARG A 141 -11.44 5.13 -15.83
N GLN A 142 -11.78 5.12 -14.53
CA GLN A 142 -13.17 5.27 -14.09
C GLN A 142 -13.67 6.72 -14.20
N ARG A 143 -12.79 7.72 -14.31
CA ARG A 143 -13.08 9.16 -14.42
C ARG A 143 -13.83 9.82 -13.27
N THR A 144 -14.45 9.04 -12.39
CA THR A 144 -15.17 9.49 -11.19
C THR A 144 -14.75 8.66 -9.99
N LEU A 145 -14.65 9.30 -8.82
CA LEU A 145 -14.26 8.65 -7.58
C LEU A 145 -15.48 8.32 -6.73
N SER A 146 -15.72 7.03 -6.50
CA SER A 146 -16.83 6.47 -5.72
C SER A 146 -16.46 5.06 -5.25
N PRO A 147 -17.14 4.50 -4.23
CA PRO A 147 -16.96 3.10 -3.84
C PRO A 147 -17.17 2.13 -5.01
N GLU A 148 -18.17 2.37 -5.85
CA GLU A 148 -18.50 1.50 -6.98
C GLU A 148 -17.43 1.54 -8.07
N THR A 149 -16.85 2.71 -8.33
CA THR A 149 -15.74 2.85 -9.28
C THR A 149 -14.46 2.22 -8.74
N ALA A 150 -14.20 2.32 -7.45
CA ALA A 150 -13.07 1.63 -6.82
C ALA A 150 -13.21 0.10 -6.92
N ILE A 151 -14.40 -0.46 -6.70
CA ILE A 151 -14.65 -1.90 -6.89
C ILE A 151 -14.42 -2.31 -8.35
N ARG A 152 -14.85 -1.51 -9.32
CA ARG A 152 -14.56 -1.77 -10.75
C ARG A 152 -13.07 -1.70 -11.07
N ALA A 153 -12.35 -0.76 -10.46
CA ALA A 153 -10.90 -0.67 -10.61
C ALA A 153 -10.20 -1.90 -10.03
N VAL A 154 -10.61 -2.38 -8.84
CA VAL A 154 -10.13 -3.64 -8.25
C VAL A 154 -10.40 -4.84 -9.17
N ALA A 155 -11.58 -4.90 -9.81
CA ALA A 155 -11.85 -5.93 -10.81
C ALA A 155 -10.89 -5.86 -12.02
N GLY A 156 -10.45 -4.66 -12.40
CA GLY A 156 -9.37 -4.46 -13.38
C GLY A 156 -8.03 -5.00 -12.92
N VAL A 157 -7.65 -4.72 -11.67
CA VAL A 157 -6.46 -5.30 -11.03
C VAL A 157 -6.51 -6.82 -11.10
N HIS A 158 -7.62 -7.45 -10.73
CA HIS A 158 -7.76 -8.91 -10.75
C HIS A 158 -7.63 -9.54 -12.15
N ARG A 159 -7.91 -8.80 -13.22
CA ARG A 159 -7.72 -9.29 -14.60
C ARG A 159 -6.26 -9.26 -15.02
N ARG A 160 -5.51 -8.24 -14.59
CA ARG A 160 -4.12 -7.99 -15.02
C ARG A 160 -3.11 -8.71 -14.12
N VAL A 161 -3.35 -8.69 -12.81
CA VAL A 161 -2.42 -9.16 -11.79
C VAL A 161 -2.61 -10.64 -11.51
N LYS A 162 -1.50 -11.39 -11.53
CA LYS A 162 -1.46 -12.82 -11.19
C LYS A 162 -0.55 -13.03 -10.00
N GLY A 163 -0.97 -13.84 -9.04
CA GLY A 163 -0.21 -14.14 -7.84
C GLY A 163 -1.13 -14.28 -6.62
N GLY A 164 -0.53 -14.21 -5.43
CA GLY A 164 -1.27 -14.17 -4.17
C GLY A 164 -1.00 -12.85 -3.46
N TYR A 165 -2.04 -12.11 -3.12
CA TYR A 165 -1.94 -10.76 -2.56
C TYR A 165 -3.10 -10.44 -1.62
N ALA A 166 -2.77 -9.81 -0.50
CA ALA A 166 -3.70 -9.08 0.36
C ALA A 166 -3.26 -7.63 0.36
N VAL A 167 -4.21 -6.71 0.17
CA VAL A 167 -3.91 -5.29 -0.04
C VAL A 167 -4.82 -4.42 0.84
N VAL A 168 -4.21 -3.40 1.43
CA VAL A 168 -4.91 -2.24 2.01
C VAL A 168 -4.38 -0.98 1.35
N SER A 169 -5.27 -0.10 0.93
CA SER A 169 -4.94 1.13 0.23
C SER A 169 -5.77 2.30 0.76
N VAL A 170 -5.16 3.47 0.82
CA VAL A 170 -5.83 4.75 1.08
C VAL A 170 -5.88 5.52 -0.22
N VAL A 171 -7.06 6.02 -0.58
CA VAL A 171 -7.30 6.88 -1.74
C VAL A 171 -7.90 8.20 -1.25
N LEU A 172 -7.19 9.31 -1.47
CA LEU A 172 -7.68 10.64 -1.09
C LEU A 172 -9.02 10.96 -1.76
N GLY A 173 -9.95 11.52 -0.99
CA GLY A 173 -11.33 11.78 -1.44
C GLY A 173 -12.28 10.57 -1.42
N LEU A 174 -11.77 9.35 -1.20
CA LEU A 174 -12.59 8.13 -1.11
C LEU A 174 -12.54 7.49 0.29
N GLY A 175 -11.34 7.25 0.82
CA GLY A 175 -11.14 6.52 2.07
C GLY A 175 -10.26 5.28 1.89
N LEU A 176 -10.62 4.19 2.57
CA LEU A 176 -9.84 2.95 2.57
C LEU A 176 -10.46 1.90 1.64
N VAL A 177 -9.62 1.27 0.83
CA VAL A 177 -9.97 0.14 -0.04
C VAL A 177 -9.11 -1.05 0.38
N ALA A 178 -9.74 -2.20 0.62
CA ALA A 178 -9.03 -3.44 0.89
C ALA A 178 -9.54 -4.53 -0.06
N PHE A 179 -8.63 -5.36 -0.55
CA PHE A 179 -8.97 -6.46 -1.44
C PHE A 179 -7.97 -7.60 -1.33
N ARG A 180 -8.39 -8.79 -1.74
CA ARG A 180 -7.64 -10.04 -1.69
C ARG A 180 -7.57 -10.65 -3.09
N ASP A 181 -6.56 -11.47 -3.33
CA ASP A 181 -6.46 -12.21 -4.58
C ASP A 181 -7.68 -13.13 -4.81
N PRO A 182 -8.09 -13.39 -6.07
CA PRO A 182 -9.29 -14.17 -6.39
C PRO A 182 -9.28 -15.61 -5.85
N HIS A 183 -8.12 -16.12 -5.44
CA HIS A 183 -7.93 -17.47 -4.92
C HIS A 183 -7.82 -17.51 -3.39
N GLY A 184 -7.85 -16.36 -2.71
CA GLY A 184 -7.76 -16.26 -1.26
C GLY A 184 -6.43 -16.80 -0.70
N ILE A 185 -5.31 -16.63 -1.41
CA ILE A 185 -4.02 -17.20 -1.01
C ILE A 185 -3.46 -16.50 0.24
N ARG A 186 -3.48 -15.15 0.27
CA ARG A 186 -2.88 -14.38 1.37
C ARG A 186 -3.91 -13.98 2.41
N PRO A 187 -3.67 -14.19 3.71
CA PRO A 187 -4.61 -13.83 4.76
C PRO A 187 -4.81 -12.32 4.88
#